data_AF-A0A920UFZ2-F1
#
_entry.id   AF-A0A920UFZ2-F1
#
_cell.length_a   1.000
_cell.length_b   1.000
_cell.length_c   1.000
_cell.angle_alpha   90.00
_cell.angle_beta   90.00
_cell.angle_gamma   90.00
#
_symmetry.space_group_name_H-M   'P 1'
#
loop_
_entity.id
_entity.type
_entity.pdbx_description
1 polymer ?
#
loop_
_entity_poly.entity_id
_entity_poly.type
_entity_poly.pdbx_seq_one_letter_code
_entity_poly.pdbx_strand_id
1 'polypeptide(L)'
;MGFERKLCRTFPWGKNVPGNVVNKVETIRMEWINDNMDEWYPFSQGITKQDGTRVSAGEIKRPELETMQYFVKGVTNKFPTN
;
A
#
# COMPACT_ATOMS: atom_id res chain seq x y z
N MET A 1 -2.16 -5.78 -12.46
CA MET A 1 -1.40 -4.97 -11.47
C MET A 1 0.10 -5.37 -11.40
N GLY A 2 0.96 -4.64 -10.66
CA GLY A 2 2.42 -4.82 -10.68
C GLY A 2 2.96 -6.18 -10.19
N PHE A 3 2.34 -6.76 -9.15
CA PHE A 3 2.68 -8.10 -8.65
C PHE A 3 2.27 -9.22 -9.60
N GLU A 4 1.07 -9.14 -10.19
CA GLU A 4 0.57 -10.14 -11.14
C GLU A 4 1.46 -10.26 -12.39
N ARG A 5 1.91 -9.11 -12.92
CA ARG A 5 2.84 -9.05 -14.06
C ARG A 5 4.28 -9.41 -13.70
N LYS A 6 4.53 -9.89 -12.47
CA LYS A 6 5.86 -10.25 -11.93
C LYS A 6 6.88 -9.11 -11.96
N LEU A 7 6.42 -7.84 -12.05
CA LEU A 7 7.25 -6.63 -12.03
C LEU A 7 7.68 -6.27 -10.59
N CYS A 8 6.93 -6.73 -9.59
CA CYS A 8 7.28 -6.61 -8.18
C CYS A 8 7.40 -8.00 -7.54
N ARG A 9 8.40 -8.18 -6.68
CA ARG A 9 8.61 -9.41 -5.89
C ARG A 9 9.05 -9.05 -4.48
N THR A 10 8.67 -9.87 -3.52
CA THR A 10 9.21 -9.81 -2.16
C THR A 10 10.55 -10.55 -2.11
N PHE A 11 11.50 -10.00 -1.35
CA PHE A 11 12.72 -10.71 -0.99
C PHE A 11 12.42 -11.82 0.04
N PRO A 12 13.30 -12.82 0.19
CA PRO A 12 13.14 -13.86 1.20
C PRO A 12 12.99 -13.29 2.62
N TRP A 13 12.23 -13.98 3.45
CA TRP A 13 12.02 -13.59 4.85
C TRP A 13 13.31 -13.64 5.67
N GLY A 14 13.49 -12.65 6.54
CA GLY A 14 14.57 -12.66 7.51
C GLY A 14 14.39 -13.75 8.56
N LYS A 15 15.50 -14.28 9.08
CA LYS A 15 15.49 -15.39 10.06
C LYS A 15 14.66 -15.14 11.32
N ASN A 16 14.48 -13.88 11.69
CA ASN A 16 13.79 -13.47 12.92
C ASN A 16 12.33 -13.09 12.70
N VAL A 17 11.78 -13.26 11.49
CA VAL A 17 10.37 -12.96 11.23
C VAL A 17 9.50 -14.10 11.76
N PRO A 18 8.60 -13.84 12.73
CA PRO A 18 7.76 -14.88 13.28
C PRO A 18 6.85 -15.52 12.22
N GLY A 19 6.63 -16.84 12.32
CA GLY A 19 5.84 -17.59 11.34
C GLY A 19 4.41 -17.07 11.16
N ASN A 20 3.76 -16.58 12.21
CA ASN A 20 2.43 -15.98 12.13
C ASN A 20 2.43 -14.67 11.30
N VAL A 21 3.52 -13.90 11.35
CA VAL A 21 3.69 -12.70 10.52
C VAL A 21 3.90 -13.10 9.06
N VAL A 22 4.76 -14.09 8.80
CA VAL A 22 4.99 -14.63 7.46
C VAL A 22 3.67 -15.08 6.83
N ASN A 23 2.90 -15.91 7.55
CA ASN A 23 1.62 -16.43 7.06
C ASN A 23 0.65 -15.30 6.71
N LYS A 24 0.52 -14.29 7.58
CA LYS A 24 -0.39 -13.16 7.35
C LYS A 24 -0.01 -12.36 6.10
N VAL A 25 1.27 -12.09 5.88
CA VAL A 25 1.72 -11.33 4.71
C VAL A 25 1.57 -12.15 3.43
N GLU A 26 1.91 -13.43 3.44
CA GLU A 26 1.71 -14.29 2.28
C GLU A 26 0.23 -14.44 1.92
N THR A 27 -0.69 -14.48 2.90
CA THR A 27 -2.14 -14.44 2.63
C THR A 27 -2.54 -13.15 1.88
N ILE A 28 -2.17 -11.98 2.41
CA ILE A 28 -2.49 -10.68 1.75
C ILE A 28 -1.89 -10.62 0.35
N ARG A 29 -0.66 -11.13 0.18
CA ARG A 29 0.01 -11.19 -1.12
C ARG A 29 -0.76 -12.08 -2.10
N MET A 30 -1.20 -13.25 -1.68
CA MET A 30 -1.98 -14.16 -2.53
C MET A 30 -3.34 -13.57 -2.87
N GLU A 31 -4.01 -12.89 -1.94
CA GLU A 31 -5.25 -12.16 -2.22
C GLU A 31 -5.04 -11.08 -3.28
N TRP A 32 -3.92 -10.34 -3.20
CA TRP A 32 -3.58 -9.33 -4.19
C TRP A 32 -3.21 -9.93 -5.56
N ILE A 33 -2.42 -11.01 -5.61
CA ILE A 33 -2.03 -11.66 -6.87
C ILE A 33 -3.22 -12.31 -7.58
N ASN A 34 -4.22 -12.78 -6.82
CA ASN A 34 -5.40 -13.45 -7.36
C ASN A 34 -6.54 -12.47 -7.68
N ASP A 35 -6.26 -11.16 -7.77
CA ASP A 35 -7.25 -10.12 -8.05
C ASP A 35 -8.47 -10.11 -7.07
N ASN A 36 -8.28 -10.57 -5.84
CA ASN A 36 -9.29 -10.47 -4.78
C ASN A 36 -9.28 -9.09 -4.08
N MET A 37 -8.33 -8.23 -4.45
CA MET A 37 -8.24 -6.84 -4.02
C MET A 37 -8.66 -5.94 -5.18
N ASP A 38 -9.19 -4.77 -4.88
CA ASP A 38 -9.61 -3.85 -5.94
C ASP A 38 -8.40 -3.26 -6.71
N GLU A 39 -8.67 -2.77 -7.92
CA GLU A 39 -7.67 -2.23 -8.86
C GLU A 39 -6.78 -1.12 -8.27
N TRP A 40 -7.24 -0.41 -7.23
CA TRP A 40 -6.54 0.73 -6.62
C TRP A 40 -6.00 0.42 -5.23
N TYR A 41 -6.07 -0.84 -4.78
CA TYR A 41 -5.39 -1.28 -3.56
C TYR A 41 -3.88 -0.97 -3.63
N PRO A 42 -3.25 -0.46 -2.56
CA PRO A 42 -3.75 -0.30 -1.19
C PRO A 42 -4.45 1.05 -0.88
N PHE A 43 -4.63 1.93 -1.86
CA PHE A 43 -5.11 3.31 -1.63
C PHE A 43 -6.62 3.47 -1.72
N SER A 44 -7.31 2.49 -2.28
CA SER A 44 -8.74 2.46 -2.53
C SER A 44 -9.64 2.62 -1.30
N GLN A 45 -9.16 2.24 -0.12
CA GLN A 45 -9.91 2.33 1.14
C GLN A 45 -10.04 3.77 1.68
N GLY A 46 -9.39 4.73 1.03
CA GLY A 46 -9.29 6.10 1.50
C GLY A 46 -8.22 6.25 2.58
N ILE A 47 -7.75 7.48 2.78
CA ILE A 47 -6.66 7.78 3.71
C ILE A 47 -6.98 9.03 4.53
N THR A 48 -6.26 9.18 5.63
CA THR A 48 -6.14 10.48 6.32
C THR A 48 -4.74 11.01 6.04
N LYS A 49 -4.62 12.24 5.57
CA LYS A 49 -3.34 12.92 5.35
C LYS A 49 -2.70 13.30 6.68
N GLN A 50 -1.41 13.63 6.65
CA GLN A 50 -0.68 14.07 7.84
C GLN A 50 -1.26 15.37 8.44
N ASP A 51 -1.86 16.23 7.60
CA ASP A 51 -2.55 17.46 8.02
C ASP A 51 -3.95 17.23 8.63
N GLY A 52 -4.44 15.98 8.67
CA GLY A 52 -5.74 15.61 9.21
C GLY A 52 -6.88 15.58 8.17
N THR A 53 -6.66 16.06 6.95
CA THR A 53 -7.65 16.00 5.86
C THR A 53 -7.92 14.55 5.46
N ARG A 54 -9.18 14.21 5.21
CA ARG A 54 -9.58 12.87 4.75
C ARG A 54 -9.74 12.86 3.23
N VAL A 55 -9.25 11.79 2.61
CA VAL A 55 -9.55 11.43 1.21
C VAL A 55 -10.43 10.18 1.27
N SER A 56 -11.57 10.19 0.58
CA SER A 56 -12.56 9.12 0.70
C SER A 56 -12.12 7.86 -0.06
N ALA A 57 -12.77 6.74 0.26
CA ALA A 57 -12.59 5.50 -0.48
C ALA A 57 -12.98 5.70 -1.97
N GLY A 58 -12.19 5.10 -2.87
CA GLY A 58 -12.41 5.18 -4.32
C GLY A 58 -12.02 6.50 -5.00
N GLU A 59 -11.58 7.51 -4.25
CA GLU A 59 -11.13 8.80 -4.82
C GLU A 59 -9.69 8.75 -5.35
N ILE A 60 -8.82 7.94 -4.75
CA ILE A 60 -7.42 7.84 -5.18
C ILE A 60 -7.33 6.82 -6.31
N LYS A 61 -7.15 7.30 -7.55
CA LYS A 61 -6.92 6.47 -8.74
C LYS A 61 -5.60 6.84 -9.39
N ARG A 62 -5.32 6.29 -10.57
CA ARG A 62 -4.03 6.47 -11.26
C ARG A 62 -3.56 7.93 -11.36
N PRO A 63 -4.39 8.91 -11.79
CA PRO A 63 -3.92 10.29 -11.91
C PRO A 63 -3.48 10.88 -10.56
N GLU A 64 -4.23 10.61 -9.49
CA GLU A 64 -3.92 11.06 -8.14
C GLU A 64 -2.68 10.35 -7.57
N LEU A 65 -2.46 9.08 -7.90
CA LEU A 65 -1.29 8.30 -7.49
C LEU A 65 0.00 8.81 -8.15
N GLU A 66 -0.06 9.10 -9.46
CA GLU A 66 1.09 9.58 -10.23
C GLU A 66 1.53 10.99 -9.82
N THR A 67 0.63 11.75 -9.19
CA THR A 67 0.85 13.14 -8.74
C THR A 67 0.78 13.30 -7.22
N MET A 68 0.90 12.21 -6.46
CA MET A 68 0.77 12.25 -5.00
C MET A 68 1.88 13.13 -4.38
N GLN A 69 1.48 14.25 -3.75
CA GLN A 69 2.37 15.24 -3.12
C GLN A 69 1.98 15.49 -1.65
N TYR A 70 1.78 14.42 -0.88
CA TYR A 70 1.49 14.49 0.55
C TYR A 70 1.81 13.15 1.23
N PHE A 71 1.97 13.17 2.55
CA PHE A 71 2.06 11.95 3.35
C PHE A 71 0.75 11.64 4.08
N VAL A 72 0.52 10.35 4.34
CA VAL A 72 -0.58 9.86 5.17
C VAL A 72 -0.26 10.08 6.65
N LYS A 73 -1.30 10.13 7.48
CA LYS A 73 -1.20 10.18 8.93
C LYS A 73 -0.38 8.99 9.45
N GLY A 74 0.57 9.27 10.33
CA GLY A 74 1.47 8.27 10.91
C GLY A 74 2.89 8.31 10.34
N VAL A 75 3.10 8.94 9.18
CA VAL A 75 4.45 9.29 8.73
C VAL A 75 5.00 10.41 9.61
N THR A 76 6.17 10.19 10.20
CA THR A 76 6.79 11.12 11.16
C THR A 76 7.46 12.30 10.47
N ASN A 77 8.11 12.05 9.33
CA ASN A 77 8.67 13.09 8.48
C ASN A 77 7.56 13.97 7.91
N LYS A 78 7.79 15.28 7.82
CA LYS A 78 6.85 16.20 7.18
C LYS A 78 7.09 16.22 5.67
N PHE A 79 6.02 16.30 4.90
CA PHE A 79 6.09 16.62 3.48
C PHE A 79 6.16 18.15 3.29
N PRO A 80 6.98 18.67 2.36
CA PRO A 80 7.99 17.96 1.58
C PRO A 80 9.21 17.59 2.44
N THR A 81 9.87 16.48 2.11
CA THR A 81 11.16 16.11 2.70
C THR A 81 12.30 16.69 1.89
N ASN A 82 13.32 17.20 2.58
CA ASN A 82 14.59 17.62 1.99
C ASN A 82 15.48 16.45 1.61
#